data_AF-A0A7J9GJE0-F1
#
_entry.id   AF-A0A7J9GJE0-F1
#
_cell.length_a   1.000
_cell.length_b   1.000
_cell.length_c   1.000
_cell.angle_alpha   90.00
_cell.angle_beta   90.00
_cell.angle_gamma   90.00
#
_symmetry.space_group_name_H-M   'P 1'
#
loop_
_entity.id
_entity.type
_entity.pdbx_description
1 polymer ?
#
loop_
_entity_poly.entity_id
_entity_poly.type
_entity_poly.pdbx_seq_one_letter_code
_entity_poly.pdbx_strand_id
1 'polypeptide(L)'
;MNATLVLPELDANSFWHDDSGFQGIYDVEHFIQTLKYDVRIVESIPEIHKNGKTKKIKAHQIRPPRDAPISWYTTVALKKMKEHGAIYLTPFSHRLAEEIDNAEYQRLRCRVNYHALRFKPNIMRLSESIVDKLRAQGHFMSIHLRFEMDMLAF
;
A
#
# COMPACT_ATOMS: atom_id res chain seq x y z
N MET A 1 -3.02 2.22 -17.89
CA MET A 1 -3.96 1.09 -17.68
C MET A 1 -5.26 1.66 -17.13
N ASN A 2 -6.43 1.27 -17.63
CA ASN A 2 -7.71 1.68 -17.03
C ASN A 2 -8.06 0.69 -15.91
N ALA A 3 -7.34 0.80 -14.79
CA ALA A 3 -7.44 -0.10 -13.65
C ALA A 3 -7.86 0.66 -12.40
N THR A 4 -8.47 -0.04 -11.44
CA THR A 4 -8.85 0.49 -10.13
C THR A 4 -8.02 -0.22 -9.08
N LEU A 5 -7.42 0.53 -8.16
CA LEU A 5 -6.73 0.00 -6.99
C LEU A 5 -7.78 -0.36 -5.93
N VAL A 6 -7.75 -1.60 -5.46
CA VAL A 6 -8.42 -1.98 -4.21
C VAL A 6 -7.43 -1.71 -3.09
N LEU A 7 -7.89 -1.19 -1.94
CA LEU A 7 -7.00 -0.94 -0.80
C LEU A 7 -6.12 -2.16 -0.50
N PRO A 8 -4.82 -1.95 -0.24
CA PRO A 8 -3.90 -3.05 -0.03
C PRO A 8 -4.19 -3.75 1.29
N GLU A 9 -3.92 -5.04 1.32
CA GLU A 9 -3.85 -5.84 2.54
C GLU A 9 -2.41 -5.85 3.04
N LEU A 10 -2.22 -5.62 4.33
CA LEU A 10 -0.91 -5.77 4.97
C LEU A 10 -0.76 -7.22 5.43
N ASP A 11 0.44 -7.78 5.27
CA ASP A 11 0.73 -9.10 5.81
C ASP A 11 0.84 -9.01 7.35
N ALA A 12 -0.25 -9.37 8.01
CA ALA A 12 -0.40 -9.36 9.47
C ALA A 12 0.25 -10.56 10.18
N ASN A 13 0.52 -11.63 9.42
CA ASN A 13 0.57 -12.98 9.99
C ASN A 13 1.98 -13.54 10.23
N SER A 14 3.02 -12.90 9.71
CA SER A 14 4.36 -13.51 9.69
C SER A 14 5.21 -13.22 10.94
N PHE A 15 4.91 -12.16 11.72
CA PHE A 15 5.70 -11.83 12.90
C PHE A 15 4.95 -11.05 14.00
N TRP A 16 4.14 -10.05 13.62
CA TRP A 16 3.64 -9.04 14.55
C TRP A 16 2.27 -9.34 15.19
N HIS A 17 1.54 -10.34 14.69
CA HIS A 17 0.17 -10.68 15.14
C HIS A 17 -0.77 -9.46 15.22
N ASP A 18 -0.59 -8.50 14.31
CA ASP A 18 -1.35 -7.25 14.28
C ASP A 18 -2.47 -7.36 13.22
N ASP A 19 -3.73 -7.37 13.66
CA ASP A 19 -4.91 -7.47 12.82
C ASP A 19 -5.46 -6.11 12.35
N SER A 20 -4.77 -5.00 12.67
CA SER A 20 -5.19 -3.64 12.29
C SER A 20 -5.35 -3.47 10.78
N GLY A 21 -4.50 -4.12 9.99
CA GLY A 21 -4.47 -3.98 8.54
C GLY A 21 -4.24 -2.54 8.06
N PHE A 22 -4.42 -2.30 6.76
CA PHE A 22 -4.17 -0.97 6.17
C PHE A 22 -5.11 0.10 6.75
N GLN A 23 -6.40 -0.23 6.87
CA GLN A 23 -7.42 0.68 7.38
C GLN A 23 -7.31 0.93 8.88
N GLY A 24 -6.63 0.08 9.64
CA GLY A 24 -6.36 0.29 11.07
C GLY A 24 -5.28 1.34 11.30
N ILE A 25 -4.29 1.41 10.41
CA ILE A 25 -3.06 2.21 10.56
C ILE A 25 -3.16 3.57 9.84
N TYR A 26 -3.67 3.57 8.61
CA TYR A 26 -3.66 4.75 7.74
C TYR A 26 -5.02 5.45 7.68
N ASP A 27 -4.99 6.76 7.44
CA ASP A 27 -6.16 7.58 7.12
C ASP A 27 -6.60 7.29 5.67
N VAL A 28 -7.57 6.38 5.53
CA VAL A 28 -8.07 5.90 4.23
C VAL A 28 -8.74 7.02 3.44
N GLU A 29 -9.50 7.89 4.10
CA GLU A 29 -10.19 8.99 3.43
C GLU A 29 -9.16 9.96 2.83
N HIS A 30 -8.17 10.35 3.63
CA HIS A 30 -7.05 11.18 3.17
C HIS A 30 -6.28 10.53 2.02
N PHE A 31 -5.99 9.23 2.10
CA PHE A 31 -5.30 8.48 1.06
C PHE A 31 -6.07 8.51 -0.28
N ILE A 32 -7.37 8.24 -0.26
CA ILE A 32 -8.24 8.26 -1.45
C ILE A 32 -8.34 9.68 -2.02
N GLN A 33 -8.57 10.69 -1.17
CA GLN A 33 -8.72 12.08 -1.61
C GLN A 33 -7.42 12.65 -2.20
N THR A 34 -6.27 12.31 -1.62
CA THR A 34 -4.96 12.78 -2.10
C THR A 34 -4.62 12.22 -3.48
N LEU A 35 -5.08 11.00 -3.80
CA LEU A 35 -4.75 10.30 -5.05
C LEU A 35 -5.87 10.31 -6.09
N LYS A 36 -7.02 10.95 -5.83
CA LYS A 36 -8.22 10.87 -6.67
C LYS A 36 -8.04 11.23 -8.13
N TYR A 37 -7.05 12.07 -8.45
CA TYR A 37 -6.74 12.49 -9.82
C TYR A 37 -5.64 11.64 -10.48
N ASP A 38 -4.90 10.84 -9.71
CA ASP A 38 -3.84 9.98 -10.22
C ASP A 38 -4.30 8.52 -10.36
N VAL A 39 -5.06 8.01 -9.38
CA VAL A 39 -5.48 6.60 -9.31
C VAL A 39 -6.92 6.51 -8.77
N ARG A 40 -7.76 5.69 -9.41
CA ARG A 40 -9.07 5.34 -8.87
C ARG A 40 -8.91 4.27 -7.79
N ILE A 41 -9.42 4.54 -6.60
CA ILE A 41 -9.27 3.66 -5.42
C ILE A 41 -10.65 3.26 -4.89
N VAL A 42 -10.80 1.99 -4.50
CA VAL A 42 -11.97 1.45 -3.80
C VAL A 42 -11.52 0.66 -2.57
N GLU A 43 -12.37 0.60 -1.55
CA GLU A 43 -12.02 -0.11 -0.31
C GLU A 43 -12.05 -1.63 -0.45
N SER A 44 -12.96 -2.15 -1.27
CA SER A 44 -13.11 -3.58 -1.49
C SER A 44 -13.48 -3.88 -2.94
N ILE A 45 -13.30 -5.13 -3.35
CA ILE A 45 -13.72 -5.60 -4.66
C ILE A 45 -15.25 -5.50 -4.74
N PRO A 46 -15.82 -4.78 -5.72
CA PRO A 46 -17.26 -4.59 -5.81
C PRO A 46 -17.98 -5.91 -6.08
N GLU A 47 -19.13 -6.09 -5.45
CA GLU A 47 -20.04 -7.19 -5.75
C GLU A 47 -20.77 -6.91 -7.07
N ILE A 48 -20.80 -7.90 -7.96
CA ILE A 48 -21.53 -7.79 -9.23
C ILE A 48 -22.89 -8.45 -9.08
N HIS A 49 -23.96 -7.67 -9.18
CA HIS A 49 -25.32 -8.20 -9.24
C HIS A 49 -25.74 -8.35 -10.72
N LYS A 50 -26.00 -9.59 -11.16
CA LYS A 50 -26.59 -9.88 -12.48
C LYS A 50 -27.73 -10.87 -12.32
N ASN A 51 -28.89 -10.56 -12.90
CA ASN A 51 -30.08 -11.42 -12.90
C ASN A 51 -30.47 -11.93 -11.50
N GLY A 52 -30.46 -11.05 -10.50
CA GLY A 52 -30.81 -11.40 -9.11
C GLY A 52 -29.76 -12.26 -8.38
N LYS A 53 -28.60 -12.55 -8.99
CA LYS A 53 -27.49 -13.28 -8.36
C LYS A 53 -26.31 -12.35 -8.09
N THR A 54 -25.80 -12.39 -6.87
CA THR A 54 -24.57 -11.72 -6.46
C THR A 54 -23.38 -12.61 -6.82
N LYS A 55 -22.47 -12.10 -7.65
CA LYS A 55 -21.21 -12.75 -7.98
C LYS A 55 -20.07 -12.00 -7.31
N LYS A 56 -19.39 -12.66 -6.36
CA LYS A 56 -18.13 -12.18 -5.79
C LYS A 56 -17.00 -12.45 -6.78
N ILE A 57 -16.29 -11.42 -7.20
CA ILE A 57 -15.06 -11.60 -7.97
C ILE A 57 -13.99 -12.08 -6.99
N LYS A 58 -13.38 -13.24 -7.29
CA LYS A 58 -12.17 -13.68 -6.59
C LYS A 58 -10.96 -13.15 -7.35
N ALA A 59 -10.08 -12.43 -6.67
CA ALA A 59 -8.85 -11.94 -7.26
C ALA A 59 -7.92 -13.12 -7.61
N HIS A 60 -7.38 -13.13 -8.82
CA HIS A 60 -6.39 -14.11 -9.24
C HIS A 60 -5.01 -13.71 -8.70
N GLN A 61 -4.43 -14.54 -7.84
CA GLN A 61 -3.11 -14.29 -7.29
C GLN A 61 -2.04 -14.43 -8.37
N ILE A 62 -1.16 -13.44 -8.45
CA ILE A 62 0.00 -13.45 -9.32
C ILE A 62 1.20 -12.91 -8.56
N ARG A 63 2.33 -13.59 -8.70
CA ARG A 63 3.60 -13.19 -8.07
C ARG A 63 4.43 -12.37 -9.06
N PRO A 64 4.63 -11.06 -8.83
CA PRO A 64 5.51 -10.29 -9.68
C PRO A 64 6.98 -10.75 -9.55
N PRO A 65 7.79 -10.66 -10.62
CA PRO A 65 9.24 -10.75 -10.52
C PRO A 65 9.80 -9.72 -9.54
N ARG A 66 10.98 -9.99 -8.98
CA ARG A 66 11.69 -8.98 -8.18
C ARG A 66 12.07 -7.82 -9.12
N ASP A 67 11.94 -6.59 -8.65
CA ASP A 67 12.28 -5.38 -9.42
C ASP A 67 11.61 -5.36 -10.80
N ALA A 68 10.34 -5.81 -10.86
CA ALA A 68 9.67 -5.98 -12.14
C ALA A 68 9.58 -4.64 -12.90
N PRO A 69 9.95 -4.63 -14.20
CA PRO A 69 9.88 -3.43 -15.00
C PRO A 69 8.42 -3.02 -15.24
N ILE A 70 8.20 -1.76 -15.56
CA ILE A 70 6.88 -1.22 -15.95
C ILE A 70 6.23 -2.07 -17.04
N SER A 71 7.03 -2.55 -18.00
CA SER A 71 6.57 -3.40 -19.10
C SER A 71 5.89 -4.67 -18.61
N TRP A 72 6.32 -5.25 -17.49
CA TRP A 72 5.69 -6.44 -16.92
C TRP A 72 4.26 -6.14 -16.45
N TYR A 73 4.03 -4.98 -15.83
CA TYR A 73 2.71 -4.55 -15.40
C TYR A 73 1.77 -4.26 -16.57
N THR A 74 2.28 -3.59 -17.60
CA THR A 74 1.49 -3.20 -18.77
C THR A 74 1.26 -4.36 -19.75
N THR A 75 1.98 -5.47 -19.62
CA THR A 75 1.82 -6.68 -20.46
C THR A 75 1.24 -7.86 -19.68
N VAL A 76 2.03 -8.47 -18.79
CA VAL A 76 1.68 -9.71 -18.08
C VAL A 76 0.56 -9.49 -17.07
N ALA A 77 0.71 -8.51 -16.18
CA ALA A 77 -0.30 -8.23 -15.16
C ALA A 77 -1.60 -7.73 -15.81
N LEU A 78 -1.51 -6.83 -16.80
CA LEU A 78 -2.67 -6.34 -17.54
C LEU A 78 -3.42 -7.48 -18.26
N LYS A 79 -2.71 -8.42 -18.90
CA LYS A 79 -3.33 -9.58 -19.53
C LYS A 79 -4.12 -10.40 -18.51
N LYS A 80 -3.51 -10.70 -17.36
CA LYS A 80 -4.16 -11.46 -16.28
C LYS A 80 -5.36 -10.73 -15.68
N MET A 81 -5.27 -9.41 -15.53
CA MET A 81 -6.39 -8.58 -15.09
C MET A 81 -7.56 -8.62 -16.08
N LYS A 82 -7.31 -8.60 -17.39
CA LYS A 82 -8.37 -8.76 -18.40
C LYS A 82 -9.00 -10.16 -18.39
N GLU A 83 -8.20 -11.20 -18.15
CA GLU A 83 -8.67 -12.59 -18.06
C GLU A 83 -9.55 -12.84 -16.83
N HIS A 84 -9.16 -12.32 -15.67
CA HIS A 84 -9.78 -12.64 -14.38
C HIS A 84 -10.66 -11.53 -13.79
N GLY A 85 -10.60 -10.32 -14.35
CA GLY A 85 -11.29 -9.12 -13.86
C GLY A 85 -10.58 -8.45 -12.68
N ALA A 86 -10.05 -9.23 -11.74
CA ALA A 86 -9.23 -8.74 -10.62
C ALA A 86 -8.00 -9.64 -10.42
N ILE A 87 -6.87 -9.02 -10.08
CA ILE A 87 -5.64 -9.72 -9.69
C ILE A 87 -5.18 -9.28 -8.31
N TYR A 88 -4.54 -10.19 -7.59
CA TYR A 88 -3.88 -9.89 -6.32
C TYR A 88 -2.38 -10.10 -6.49
N LEU A 89 -1.63 -9.00 -6.41
CA LEU A 89 -0.18 -8.99 -6.57
C LEU A 89 0.45 -9.30 -5.20
N THR A 90 0.85 -10.55 -4.97
CA THR A 90 1.42 -10.96 -3.67
C THR A 90 2.52 -12.02 -3.82
N PRO A 91 3.61 -11.95 -3.04
CA PRO A 91 4.01 -10.82 -2.18
C PRO A 91 4.45 -9.60 -3.02
N PHE A 92 4.20 -8.38 -2.52
CA PHE A 92 4.52 -7.13 -3.23
C PHE A 92 5.78 -6.40 -2.76
N SER A 93 6.54 -6.96 -1.82
CA SER A 93 7.83 -6.39 -1.40
C SER A 93 8.86 -6.44 -2.54
N HIS A 94 9.49 -5.29 -2.84
CA HIS A 94 10.51 -5.13 -3.89
C HIS A 94 10.07 -5.67 -5.27
N ARG A 95 8.83 -5.36 -5.67
CA ARG A 95 8.25 -5.84 -6.94
C ARG A 95 8.14 -4.80 -8.03
N LEU A 96 8.40 -3.53 -7.74
CA LEU A 96 8.50 -2.48 -8.73
C LEU A 96 9.97 -2.11 -8.90
N ALA A 97 10.44 -1.99 -10.15
CA ALA A 97 11.79 -1.52 -10.45
C ALA A 97 12.13 -0.25 -9.64
N GLU A 98 13.32 -0.23 -9.04
CA GLU A 98 13.79 0.90 -8.24
C GLU A 98 13.97 2.15 -9.11
N GLU A 99 14.70 2.00 -10.21
CA GLU A 99 14.85 3.06 -11.20
C GLU A 99 13.70 3.04 -12.21
N ILE A 100 13.01 4.18 -12.29
CA ILE A 100 11.94 4.43 -13.25
C ILE A 100 12.24 5.75 -13.96
N ASP A 101 12.54 5.67 -15.25
CA ASP A 101 12.86 6.83 -16.10
C ASP A 101 11.65 7.71 -16.44
N ASN A 102 10.45 7.33 -15.97
CA ASN A 102 9.23 8.10 -16.18
C ASN A 102 9.00 9.08 -15.02
N ALA A 103 9.14 10.37 -15.31
CA ALA A 103 8.97 11.44 -14.31
C ALA A 103 7.59 11.44 -13.63
N GLU A 104 6.52 11.11 -14.36
CA GLU A 104 5.17 11.04 -13.77
C GLU A 104 5.02 9.88 -12.78
N TYR A 105 5.65 8.75 -13.04
CA TYR A 105 5.67 7.62 -12.10
C TYR A 105 6.51 7.94 -10.86
N GLN A 106 7.63 8.63 -11.01
CA GLN A 106 8.41 9.11 -9.86
C GLN A 106 7.62 10.15 -9.06
N ARG A 107 6.95 11.10 -9.72
CA ARG A 107 6.04 12.08 -9.09
C ARG A 107 4.96 11.37 -8.27
N LEU A 108 4.32 10.36 -8.84
CA LEU A 108 3.28 9.59 -8.16
C LEU A 108 3.84 8.79 -6.98
N ARG A 109 5.01 8.15 -7.15
CA ARG A 109 5.71 7.43 -6.06
C ARG A 109 5.98 8.36 -4.88
N CYS A 110 6.53 9.55 -5.13
CA CYS A 110 6.75 10.56 -4.09
C CYS A 110 5.43 11.01 -3.45
N ARG A 111 4.40 11.27 -4.26
CA ARG A 111 3.07 11.65 -3.74
C ARG A 111 2.50 10.59 -2.81
N VAL A 112 2.58 9.32 -3.17
CA VAL A 112 2.10 8.22 -2.34
C VAL A 112 2.89 8.16 -1.03
N ASN A 113 4.21 8.11 -1.11
CA ASN A 113 5.08 7.90 0.06
C ASN A 113 5.08 9.06 1.06
N TYR A 114 5.03 10.31 0.59
CA TYR A 114 5.23 11.48 1.45
C TYR A 114 3.94 12.25 1.75
N HIS A 115 2.88 12.08 0.94
CA HIS A 115 1.65 12.87 1.08
C HIS A 115 0.40 12.02 1.30
N ALA A 116 0.24 10.91 0.58
CA ALA A 116 -0.99 10.12 0.66
C ALA A 116 -0.99 9.16 1.86
N LEU A 117 0.15 8.51 2.16
CA LEU A 117 0.28 7.61 3.30
C LEU A 117 0.44 8.43 4.59
N ARG A 118 -0.69 8.72 5.24
CA ARG A 118 -0.75 9.39 6.54
C ARG A 118 -1.34 8.44 7.59
N PHE A 119 -0.72 8.36 8.75
CA PHE A 119 -1.31 7.62 9.87
C PHE A 119 -2.62 8.24 10.33
N LYS A 120 -3.47 7.44 10.97
CA LYS A 120 -4.72 7.95 11.54
C LYS A 120 -4.51 9.13 12.48
N PRO A 121 -5.49 10.05 12.58
CA PRO A 121 -5.38 11.24 13.42
C PRO A 121 -5.06 10.97 14.90
N ASN A 122 -5.51 9.83 15.46
CA ASN A 122 -5.17 9.46 16.84
C ASN A 122 -3.70 9.06 17.00
N ILE A 123 -3.12 8.35 16.03
CA ILE A 123 -1.70 7.98 16.02
C ILE A 123 -0.85 9.25 15.89
N MET A 124 -1.21 10.13 14.95
CA MET A 124 -0.51 11.40 14.74
C MET A 124 -0.54 12.29 15.99
N ARG A 125 -1.72 12.51 16.60
CA ARG A 125 -1.85 13.31 17.83
C ARG A 125 -1.03 12.74 18.99
N LEU A 126 -1.01 11.41 19.14
CA LEU A 126 -0.20 10.76 20.17
C LEU A 126 1.30 11.01 19.90
N SER A 127 1.74 10.83 18.66
CA SER A 127 3.13 11.06 18.27
C SER A 127 3.58 12.52 18.50
N GLU A 128 2.74 13.48 18.13
CA GLU A 128 2.98 14.91 18.35
C GLU A 128 3.10 15.21 19.84
N SER A 129 2.19 14.67 20.67
CA SER A 129 2.24 14.85 22.13
C SER A 129 3.53 14.31 22.75
N ILE A 130 4.04 13.17 22.27
CA ILE A 130 5.31 12.60 22.73
C ILE A 130 6.46 13.54 22.35
N VAL A 131 6.50 13.98 21.10
CA VAL A 131 7.55 14.87 20.59
C VAL A 131 7.55 16.21 21.33
N ASP A 132 6.38 16.80 21.58
CA ASP A 132 6.25 18.07 22.28
C ASP A 132 6.80 17.98 23.71
N LYS A 133 6.53 16.88 24.41
CA LYS A 133 7.09 16.63 25.76
C LYS A 133 8.61 16.50 25.73
N LEU A 134 9.16 15.77 24.76
CA LEU A 134 10.61 15.62 24.62
C LEU A 134 11.28 16.98 24.33
N ARG A 135 10.71 17.77 23.42
CA ARG A 135 11.21 19.12 23.10
C ARG A 135 11.15 20.07 24.29
N ALA A 136 10.11 19.97 25.12
CA ALA A 136 9.99 20.78 26.33
C ALA A 136 11.09 20.47 27.37
N GLN A 137 11.69 19.29 27.32
CA GLN A 137 12.82 18.89 28.18
C GLN A 137 14.20 19.22 27.58
N GLY A 138 14.24 19.73 26.36
CA GLY A 138 15.47 20.12 25.67
C GLY A 138 15.63 19.43 24.30
N HIS A 139 16.84 19.51 23.76
CA HIS A 139 17.18 18.83 22.53
C HIS A 139 17.27 17.32 22.76
N PHE A 140 16.76 16.53 21.82
CA PHE A 140 16.81 15.08 21.86
C PHE A 140 17.27 14.51 20.51
N MET A 141 17.79 13.28 20.56
CA MET A 141 18.14 12.49 19.39
C MET A 141 17.25 11.25 19.37
N SER A 142 16.73 10.89 18.19
CA SER A 142 15.96 9.67 17.98
C SER A 142 16.77 8.71 17.12
N ILE A 143 16.91 7.46 17.57
CA ILE A 143 17.58 6.40 16.83
C ILE A 143 16.60 5.23 16.69
N HIS A 144 16.32 4.81 15.45
CA HIS A 144 15.57 3.59 15.18
C HIS A 144 16.56 2.43 15.06
N LEU A 145 16.61 1.60 16.10
CA LEU A 145 17.42 0.39 16.13
C LEU A 145 16.51 -0.81 15.83
N ARG A 146 16.80 -1.54 14.75
CA ARG A 146 16.05 -2.72 14.32
C ARG A 146 16.84 -3.97 14.71
N PHE A 147 16.34 -4.71 15.71
CA PHE A 147 16.99 -5.90 16.31
C PHE A 147 16.17 -7.20 16.10
N GLU A 148 15.23 -7.18 15.18
CA GLU A 148 14.32 -8.28 14.93
C GLU A 148 15.04 -9.47 14.29
N MET A 149 14.52 -10.68 14.56
CA MET A 149 15.09 -11.94 14.07
C MET A 149 15.16 -12.02 12.53
N ASP A 150 14.35 -11.25 11.81
CA ASP A 150 14.39 -11.15 10.35
C ASP A 150 15.55 -10.27 9.83
N MET A 151 16.16 -9.46 10.71
CA MET A 151 17.29 -8.57 10.41
C MET A 151 18.61 -9.07 10.98
N LEU A 152 18.56 -9.81 12.09
CA LEU A 152 19.71 -10.51 12.66
C LEU A 152 19.95 -11.81 11.88
N ALA A 153 20.52 -11.67 10.69
CA ALA A 153 20.99 -12.80 9.90
C ALA A 153 22.02 -13.62 10.71
N PHE A 154 21.75 -14.91 10.87
CA PHE A 154 22.77 -15.95 10.95
C PHE A 154 22.96 -16.56 9.56
#